data_AF-T1CTI0-F1
#
_entry.id   AF-T1CTI0-F1
#
_cell.length_a   1.000
_cell.length_b   1.000
_cell.length_c   1.000
_cell.angle_alpha   90.00
_cell.angle_beta   90.00
_cell.angle_gamma   90.00
#
_symmetry.space_group_name_H-M   'P 1'
#
loop_
_entity.id
_entity.type
_entity.pdbx_description
1 polymer ?
#
loop_
_entity_poly.entity_id
_entity_poly.type
_entity_poly.pdbx_seq_one_letter_code
_entity_poly.pdbx_strand_id
1 'polypeptide(L)' 'MIDSRAVVSPRAELAPDVTVGPFSVIGPDVTIGAGTVVGPHVVINGPTRIGAHNRV' A
#
# COMPACT_ATOMS: atom_id res chain seq x y z
N MET A 1 5.81 -6.68 -3.67
CA MET A 1 6.90 -6.82 -2.66
C MET A 1 6.78 -5.68 -1.67
N ILE A 2 6.70 -5.97 -0.37
CA ILE A 2 6.62 -4.94 0.69
C ILE A 2 8.00 -4.82 1.33
N ASP A 3 8.61 -3.63 1.28
CA ASP A 3 9.90 -3.38 1.96
C ASP A 3 9.73 -3.56 3.47
N SER A 4 10.74 -4.13 4.14
CA SER A 4 10.69 -4.44 5.58
C SER A 4 10.57 -3.20 6.49
N ARG A 5 10.86 -2.01 5.97
CA ARG A 5 10.70 -0.73 6.68
C ARG A 5 9.36 -0.06 6.42
N ALA A 6 8.52 -0.62 5.55
CA ALA A 6 7.14 -0.15 5.40
C ALA A 6 6.29 -0.62 6.58
N VAL A 7 5.41 0.25 7.06
CA VAL A 7 4.45 -0.08 8.12
C VAL A 7 3.11 -0.31 7.47
N VAL A 8 2.65 -1.56 7.43
CA VAL A 8 1.37 -1.94 6.85
C VAL A 8 0.47 -2.49 7.95
N SER A 9 -0.71 -1.90 8.11
CA SER A 9 -1.71 -2.40 9.05
C SER A 9 -2.12 -3.82 8.67
N PRO A 10 -2.29 -4.74 9.63
CA PRO A 10 -2.84 -6.07 9.36
C PRO A 10 -4.29 -6.05 8.86
N ARG A 11 -4.97 -4.88 8.95
CA ARG A 11 -6.32 -4.65 8.42
C ARG A 11 -6.32 -4.03 7.02
N ALA A 12 -5.14 -3.84 6.40
CA ALA A 12 -5.06 -3.39 5.01
C ALA A 12 -5.15 -4.57 4.05
N GLU A 13 -5.84 -4.38 2.93
CA GLU A 13 -6.05 -5.39 1.90
C GLU A 13 -5.28 -5.01 0.63
N LEU A 14 -4.16 -5.68 0.39
CA LEU A 14 -3.31 -5.45 -0.78
C LEU A 14 -3.35 -6.67 -1.69
N ALA A 15 -3.48 -6.46 -3.00
CA ALA A 15 -3.31 -7.54 -3.97
C ALA A 15 -1.86 -8.12 -3.90
N PRO A 16 -1.66 -9.42 -4.25
CA PRO A 16 -0.37 -10.11 -4.06
C PRO A 16 0.83 -9.48 -4.78
N ASP A 17 0.59 -8.75 -5.86
CA ASP A 17 1.60 -8.11 -6.70
C ASP A 17 1.82 -6.62 -6.40
N VAL A 18 1.15 -6.07 -5.38
CA VAL A 18 1.38 -4.70 -4.91
C VAL A 18 2.81 -4.54 -4.40
N THR A 19 3.43 -3.42 -4.75
CA THR A 19 4.75 -3.03 -4.24
C THR A 19 4.64 -1.84 -3.31
N VAL A 20 5.30 -1.91 -2.15
CA VAL A 20 5.33 -0.84 -1.15
C VAL A 20 6.77 -0.51 -0.81
N GLY A 21 7.17 0.72 -1.10
CA GLY A 21 8.51 1.25 -0.84
C GLY A 21 8.79 1.46 0.66
N PRO A 22 10.08 1.63 1.02
CA PRO A 22 10.49 1.82 2.41
C PRO A 22 9.88 3.07 3.03
N PHE A 23 9.66 3.00 4.34
CA PHE A 23 9.14 4.10 5.17
C PHE A 23 7.73 4.59 4.79
N SER A 24 7.02 3.85 3.93
CA SER A 24 5.61 4.10 3.64
C SER A 24 4.72 3.53 4.73
N VAL A 25 3.57 4.17 4.95
CA VAL A 25 2.58 3.79 5.96
C VAL A 25 1.25 3.52 5.29
N ILE A 26 0.76 2.28 5.44
CA ILE A 26 -0.57 1.87 4.97
C ILE A 26 -1.45 1.62 6.20
N GLY A 27 -2.41 2.50 6.44
CA GLY A 27 -3.33 2.44 7.57
C GLY A 27 -4.36 1.31 7.48
N PRO A 28 -5.15 1.08 8.55
CA PRO A 28 -6.28 0.15 8.50
C PRO A 28 -7.32 0.61 7.49
N ASP A 29 -8.16 -0.31 7.00
CA ASP A 29 -9.29 0.00 6.11
C ASP A 29 -8.86 0.60 4.76
N VAL A 30 -7.65 0.25 4.30
CA VAL A 30 -7.10 0.58 2.98
C VAL A 30 -7.17 -0.65 2.08
N THR A 31 -7.66 -0.48 0.85
CA THR A 31 -7.63 -1.51 -0.19
C THR A 31 -6.81 -1.03 -1.39
N ILE A 32 -5.86 -1.85 -1.87
CA ILE A 32 -5.01 -1.53 -3.03
C ILE A 32 -5.08 -2.65 -4.08
N GLY A 33 -5.48 -2.29 -5.29
CA GLY A 33 -5.62 -3.19 -6.43
C GLY A 33 -4.30 -3.64 -7.06
N ALA A 34 -4.40 -4.71 -7.87
CA ALA A 34 -3.27 -5.40 -8.50
C ALA A 34 -2.36 -4.47 -9.32
N GLY A 35 -1.07 -4.78 -9.34
CA GLY A 35 -0.06 -4.07 -10.12
C GLY A 35 0.22 -2.63 -9.68
N THR A 36 -0.33 -2.19 -8.55
CA THR A 36 -0.06 -0.85 -8.00
C THR A 36 1.31 -0.77 -7.33
N VAL A 37 2.01 0.34 -7.54
CA VAL A 37 3.29 0.65 -6.91
C VAL A 37 3.14 1.87 -6.01
N VAL A 38 3.36 1.65 -4.71
CA VAL A 38 3.48 2.68 -3.68
C VAL A 38 4.97 2.98 -3.48
N GLY A 39 5.38 4.21 -3.78
CA GLY A 39 6.74 4.70 -3.61
C GLY A 39 7.17 4.79 -2.14
N PRO A 40 8.42 5.22 -1.88
CA PRO A 40 8.90 5.44 -0.52
C PRO A 40 8.26 6.67 0.13
N HIS A 41 8.10 6.66 1.46
CA HIS A 41 7.53 7.75 2.27
C HIS A 41 6.07 8.12 1.94
N VAL A 42 5.30 7.23 1.31
CA VAL A 42 3.89 7.45 1.04
C VAL A 42 3.06 7.13 2.28
N VAL A 43 2.06 7.95 2.58
CA VAL A 43 1.10 7.70 3.67
C VAL A 43 -0.30 7.57 3.08
N ILE A 44 -0.92 6.40 3.27
CA ILE A 44 -2.31 6.13 2.86
C ILE A 44 -3.07 5.71 4.11
N ASN A 45 -4.03 6.52 4.54
CA ASN A 45 -4.90 6.22 5.68
C ASN A 45 -6.29 5.83 5.21
N GLY A 46 -6.94 4.92 5.94
CA GLY A 46 -8.32 4.52 5.65
C GLY A 46 -9.35 5.56 6.09
N PRO A 47 -10.59 5.45 5.56
CA PRO A 47 -11.01 4.50 4.53
C PRO A 47 -10.58 4.97 3.13
N THR A 48 -9.75 4.20 2.43
CA THR A 48 -9.22 4.55 1.09
C THR A 48 -9.20 3.32 0.18
N ARG A 49 -9.65 3.49 -1.07
CA ARG A 49 -9.58 2.44 -2.11
C ARG A 49 -8.80 2.93 -3.32
N ILE A 50 -7.70 2.24 -3.62
CA ILE A 50 -6.87 2.47 -4.82
C ILE A 50 -7.11 1.32 -5.79
N GLY A 51 -7.36 1.66 -7.06
CA GLY A 51 -7.59 0.69 -8.14
C GLY A 51 -6.31 -0.08 -8.54
N ALA A 52 -6.37 -0.78 -9.67
CA ALA A 52 -5.22 -1.48 -10.24
C ALA A 52 -4.30 -0.53 -11.03
N HIS A 53 -3.03 -0.91 -11.19
CA HIS A 53 -2.03 -0.27 -12.05
C HIS A 53 -1.77 1.22 -11.78
N ASN A 54 -1.85 1.63 -10.51
CA ASN A 54 -1.50 2.99 -10.10
C ASN A 54 -0.02 3.12 -9.74
N ARG A 55 0.50 4.34 -9.81
CA ARG A 55 1.82 4.69 -9.28
C ARG A 55 1.67 5.92 -8.40
N VAL A 56 2.00 5.77 -7.11
CA VAL A 56 1.80 6.78 -6.06
C VAL A 56 3.11 7.04 -5.35
#